data_AF-A0A7Y2H727-F1
#
_entry.id   AF-A0A7Y2H727-F1
#
_cell.length_a   1.000
_cell.length_b   1.000
_cell.length_c   1.000
_cell.angle_alpha   90.00
_cell.angle_beta   90.00
_cell.angle_gamma   90.00
#
_symmetry.space_group_name_H-M   'P 1'
#
loop_
_entity.id
_entity.type
_entity.pdbx_description
1 polymer ?
#
loop_
_entity_poly.entity_id
_entity_poly.type
_entity_poly.pdbx_seq_one_letter_code
_entity_poly.pdbx_strand_id
1 'polypeptide(L)'
;MKTGATSILKSSSFKLLHLWVLFLAALAGAYAQDTEVETDSTETGFSIGRIELQDPESIVTRYTYDPQLDRYIYTQQVGEYDISYPVILTPEQYLELVEQENMKSYFKEKIDAFSGRKAGSEEARKNLLPNFYVNNNFFESVFGGNTIEVIPQGSVA
;
A
#
# COMPACT_ATOMS: atom_id res chain seq x y z
N MET A 1 -82.29 -42.06 9.48
CA MET A 1 -81.44 -43.26 9.66
C MET A 1 -79.99 -42.80 9.78
N LYS A 2 -79.29 -43.18 10.85
CA LYS A 2 -77.90 -42.76 11.11
C LYS A 2 -76.97 -43.57 10.20
N THR A 3 -76.34 -42.92 9.22
CA THR A 3 -75.30 -43.53 8.39
C THR A 3 -73.99 -43.56 9.20
N GLY A 4 -73.52 -44.75 9.53
CA GLY A 4 -72.30 -44.94 10.30
C GLY A 4 -71.06 -44.54 9.51
N ALA A 5 -70.15 -43.80 10.13
CA ALA A 5 -68.84 -43.49 9.57
C ALA A 5 -68.01 -44.78 9.45
N THR A 6 -67.50 -45.08 8.25
CA THR A 6 -66.59 -46.19 8.02
C THR A 6 -65.20 -45.83 8.58
N SER A 7 -64.64 -46.70 9.41
CA SER A 7 -63.33 -46.47 10.06
C SER A 7 -62.18 -46.77 9.09
N ILE A 8 -61.89 -45.79 8.21
CA ILE A 8 -60.80 -45.85 7.20
C ILE A 8 -59.41 -46.00 7.87
N LEU A 9 -59.28 -45.54 9.11
CA LEU A 9 -58.06 -45.59 9.93
C LEU A 9 -57.59 -47.01 10.33
N LYS A 10 -58.43 -48.05 10.20
CA LYS A 10 -58.09 -49.41 10.65
C LYS A 10 -57.49 -50.32 9.56
N SER A 11 -57.50 -49.89 8.30
CA SER A 11 -56.98 -50.67 7.16
C SER A 11 -55.45 -50.84 7.25
N SER A 12 -54.94 -52.05 6.96
CA SER A 12 -53.50 -52.32 6.93
C SER A 12 -52.75 -51.45 5.91
N SER A 13 -53.39 -51.08 4.80
CA SER A 13 -52.81 -50.17 3.81
C SER A 13 -52.64 -48.74 4.34
N PHE A 14 -53.54 -48.27 5.20
CA PHE A 14 -53.46 -46.95 5.83
C PHE A 14 -52.31 -46.88 6.85
N LYS A 15 -52.11 -47.96 7.62
CA LYS A 15 -50.97 -48.10 8.53
C LYS A 15 -49.64 -48.10 7.79
N LEU A 16 -49.59 -48.78 6.64
CA LEU A 16 -48.38 -48.88 5.81
C LEU A 16 -48.04 -47.54 5.15
N LEU A 17 -49.05 -46.78 4.73
CA LEU A 17 -48.88 -45.41 4.23
C LEU A 17 -48.39 -44.46 5.32
N HIS A 18 -48.92 -44.54 6.54
CA HIS A 18 -48.41 -43.76 7.67
C HIS A 18 -46.97 -44.13 8.03
N LEU A 19 -46.60 -45.41 7.96
CA LEU A 19 -45.22 -45.85 8.21
C LEU A 19 -44.27 -45.30 7.13
N TRP A 20 -44.71 -45.28 5.87
CA TRP A 20 -43.96 -44.67 4.77
C TRP A 20 -43.79 -43.16 4.92
N VAL A 21 -44.84 -42.44 5.33
CA VAL A 21 -44.76 -40.99 5.58
C VAL A 21 -43.81 -40.69 6.75
N LEU A 22 -43.85 -41.49 7.82
CA LEU A 22 -42.91 -41.39 8.94
C LEU A 22 -41.47 -41.68 8.52
N PHE A 23 -41.26 -42.68 7.67
CA PHE A 23 -39.93 -42.99 7.13
C PHE A 23 -39.39 -41.87 6.23
N LEU A 24 -40.23 -41.27 5.39
CA LEU A 24 -39.85 -40.14 4.54
C LEU A 24 -39.52 -38.89 5.37
N ALA A 25 -40.30 -38.63 6.43
CA ALA A 25 -40.05 -37.52 7.35
C ALA A 25 -38.74 -37.69 8.14
N ALA A 26 -38.40 -38.92 8.53
CA ALA A 26 -37.12 -39.22 9.16
C ALA A 26 -35.92 -39.01 8.21
N LEU A 27 -36.09 -39.31 6.91
CA LEU A 27 -35.06 -39.07 5.90
C LEU A 27 -34.81 -37.58 5.65
N ALA A 28 -35.85 -36.74 5.78
CA ALA A 28 -35.74 -35.28 5.61
C ALA A 28 -35.05 -34.56 6.78
N GLY A 29 -34.81 -35.24 7.91
CA GLY A 29 -34.12 -34.69 9.08
C GLY A 29 -32.60 -34.88 9.08
N ALA A 30 -32.05 -35.58 8.09
CA ALA A 30 -30.60 -35.83 7.98
C ALA A 30 -29.89 -34.68 7.26
N TYR A 31 -29.85 -33.50 7.89
CA TYR A 31 -28.91 -32.45 7.50
C TYR A 31 -27.58 -32.71 8.21
N ALA A 32 -26.55 -33.10 7.45
CA ALA A 32 -25.18 -33.08 7.95
C ALA A 32 -24.77 -31.61 8.08
N GLN A 33 -24.72 -31.08 9.31
CA GLN A 33 -24.05 -29.81 9.55
C GLN A 33 -22.54 -30.08 9.58
N ASP A 34 -21.87 -29.80 8.47
CA ASP A 34 -20.45 -29.47 8.53
C ASP A 34 -20.34 -28.21 9.40
N THR A 35 -19.80 -28.37 10.60
CA THR A 35 -19.47 -27.23 11.44
C THR A 35 -18.28 -26.55 10.79
N GLU A 36 -18.51 -25.44 10.08
CA GLU A 36 -17.42 -24.57 9.65
C GLU A 36 -16.71 -24.08 10.92
N VAL A 37 -15.53 -24.64 11.18
CA VAL A 37 -14.65 -24.16 12.23
C VAL A 37 -14.15 -22.80 11.76
N GLU A 38 -14.69 -21.74 12.37
CA GLU A 38 -14.22 -20.38 12.15
C GLU A 38 -12.71 -20.34 12.47
N THR A 39 -11.90 -20.15 11.41
CA THR A 39 -10.44 -20.09 11.55
C THR A 39 -10.10 -18.75 12.16
N ASP A 40 -9.72 -18.74 13.44
CA ASP A 40 -9.20 -17.56 14.12
C ASP A 40 -7.93 -17.07 13.39
N SER A 41 -8.09 -16.02 12.58
CA SER A 41 -7.03 -15.40 11.81
C SER A 41 -6.26 -14.40 12.68
N THR A 42 -5.72 -14.85 13.82
CA THR A 42 -4.68 -14.08 14.50
C THR A 42 -3.34 -14.47 13.89
N GLU A 43 -2.84 -13.62 12.99
CA GLU A 43 -1.50 -13.76 12.42
C GLU A 43 -0.44 -13.69 13.53
N THR A 44 -0.08 -14.83 14.12
CA THR A 44 1.04 -14.96 15.04
C THR A 44 2.34 -15.22 14.27
N GLY A 45 2.56 -14.44 13.21
CA GLY A 45 3.79 -14.44 12.42
C GLY A 45 4.60 -13.17 12.64
N PHE A 46 5.92 -13.30 12.76
CA PHE A 46 6.83 -12.16 12.67
C PHE A 46 6.85 -11.70 11.21
N SER A 47 6.22 -10.56 10.90
CA SER A 47 6.35 -9.90 9.61
C SER A 47 7.76 -9.31 9.52
N ILE A 48 8.71 -10.09 8.97
CA ILE A 48 9.94 -9.49 8.45
C ILE A 48 9.47 -8.55 7.35
N GLY A 49 9.55 -7.24 7.61
CA GLY A 49 9.19 -6.22 6.62
C GLY A 49 9.91 -6.50 5.29
N ARG A 50 9.38 -5.98 4.19
CA ARG A 50 9.98 -6.15 2.87
C ARG A 50 11.43 -5.62 2.88
N ILE A 51 12.39 -6.52 2.73
CA ILE A 51 13.80 -6.16 2.58
C ILE A 51 13.99 -5.75 1.12
N GLU A 52 14.01 -4.44 0.87
CA GLU A 52 14.45 -3.90 -0.42
C GLU A 52 15.98 -3.85 -0.42
N LEU A 53 16.58 -4.62 -1.32
CA LEU A 53 18.00 -4.51 -1.60
C LEU A 53 18.22 -3.29 -2.48
N GLN A 54 19.19 -2.46 -2.11
CA GLN A 54 19.62 -1.34 -2.93
C GLN A 54 20.37 -1.87 -4.15
N ASP A 55 20.23 -1.18 -5.28
CA ASP A 55 21.04 -1.47 -6.45
C ASP A 55 22.53 -1.26 -6.13
N PRO A 56 23.42 -2.16 -6.55
CA PRO A 56 24.85 -2.02 -6.31
C PRO A 56 25.41 -0.83 -7.10
N GLU A 57 26.42 -0.13 -6.55
CA GLU A 57 27.07 1.03 -7.19
C GLU A 57 27.66 0.73 -8.58
N SER A 58 27.88 -0.55 -8.91
CA SER A 58 28.36 -1.00 -10.21
C SER A 58 27.34 -0.83 -11.34
N ILE A 59 26.06 -0.64 -11.03
CA ILE A 59 25.01 -0.38 -12.03
C ILE A 59 24.92 1.12 -12.27
N VAL A 60 25.32 1.55 -13.46
CA VAL A 60 25.20 2.95 -13.88
C VAL A 60 23.92 3.11 -14.68
N THR A 61 23.01 3.89 -14.12
CA THR A 61 21.75 4.26 -14.77
C THR A 61 21.92 5.61 -15.47
N ARG A 62 21.72 5.68 -16.80
CA ARG A 62 21.92 6.91 -17.59
C ARG A 62 20.75 7.18 -18.52
N TYR A 63 20.31 8.43 -18.51
CA TYR A 63 19.44 9.00 -19.56
C TYR A 63 20.30 9.72 -20.60
N THR A 64 20.11 9.40 -21.87
CA THR A 64 20.79 10.06 -22.99
C THR A 64 19.76 10.65 -23.94
N TYR A 65 19.88 11.93 -24.27
CA TYR A 65 18.98 12.59 -25.23
C TYR A 65 19.47 12.37 -26.66
N ASP A 66 18.57 11.91 -27.53
CA ASP A 66 18.79 11.80 -28.98
C ASP A 66 18.09 12.97 -29.70
N PRO A 67 18.85 13.93 -30.30
CA PRO A 67 18.30 15.08 -31.00
C PRO A 67 17.61 14.74 -32.33
N GLN A 68 17.92 13.59 -32.95
CA GLN A 68 17.34 13.22 -34.25
C GLN A 68 15.92 12.68 -34.08
N LEU A 69 15.71 11.92 -32.99
CA LEU A 69 14.43 11.32 -32.67
C LEU A 69 13.62 12.17 -31.66
N ASP A 70 14.26 13.16 -31.04
CA ASP A 70 13.72 13.98 -29.95
C ASP A 70 13.23 13.10 -28.79
N ARG A 71 14.07 12.18 -28.32
CA ARG A 71 13.72 11.22 -27.26
C ARG A 71 14.84 11.07 -26.24
N TYR A 72 14.44 10.74 -25.02
CA TYR A 72 15.36 10.30 -23.96
C TYR A 72 15.44 8.78 -23.95
N ILE A 73 16.65 8.24 -23.95
CA ILE A 73 16.94 6.81 -23.92
C ILE A 73 17.52 6.49 -22.55
N TYR A 74 16.77 5.72 -21.77
CA TYR A 74 17.18 5.18 -20.48
C TYR A 74 17.94 3.88 -20.68
N THR A 75 19.14 3.76 -20.11
CA THR A 75 19.98 2.56 -20.18
C THR A 75 20.56 2.24 -18.81
N GLN A 76 20.67 0.96 -18.48
CA GLN A 76 21.40 0.48 -17.31
C GLN A 76 22.60 -0.34 -17.77
N GLN A 77 23.78 0.05 -17.32
CA GLN A 77 25.04 -0.55 -17.74
C GLN A 77 25.81 -1.10 -16.54
N VAL A 78 26.50 -2.22 -16.73
CA VAL A 78 27.49 -2.77 -15.78
C VAL A 78 28.82 -2.89 -16.52
N GLY A 79 29.76 -1.99 -16.18
CA GLY A 79 30.98 -1.83 -16.95
C GLY A 79 30.67 -1.41 -18.38
N GLU A 80 31.01 -2.26 -19.36
CA GLU A 80 30.81 -2.02 -20.80
C GLU A 80 29.57 -2.72 -21.37
N TYR A 81 28.78 -3.40 -20.53
CA TYR A 81 27.64 -4.21 -20.98
C TYR A 81 26.31 -3.60 -20.52
N ASP A 82 25.36 -3.51 -21.44
CA ASP A 82 23.97 -3.16 -21.14
C ASP A 82 23.27 -4.37 -20.49
N ILE A 83 22.69 -4.16 -19.31
CA ILE A 83 21.99 -5.21 -18.57
C ILE A 83 20.48 -5.21 -18.78
N SER A 84 19.93 -4.13 -19.35
CA SER A 84 18.50 -3.98 -19.60
C SER A 84 18.22 -3.38 -20.97
N TYR A 85 17.01 -3.61 -21.47
CA TYR A 85 16.56 -3.01 -22.71
C TYR A 85 16.33 -1.50 -22.53
N PRO A 86 16.71 -0.67 -23.52
CA PRO A 86 16.53 0.76 -23.41
C PRO A 86 15.05 1.13 -23.35
N VAL A 87 14.70 2.01 -22.42
CA VAL A 87 13.36 2.62 -22.37
C VAL A 87 13.43 3.98 -23.06
N ILE A 88 12.55 4.19 -24.05
CA ILE A 88 12.51 5.41 -24.84
C ILE A 88 11.36 6.28 -24.34
N LEU A 89 11.68 7.49 -23.90
CA LEU A 89 10.75 8.46 -23.36
C LEU A 89 10.66 9.68 -24.28
N THR A 90 9.48 10.28 -24.41
CA THR A 90 9.37 11.64 -24.96
C THR A 90 9.91 12.66 -23.95
N PRO A 91 10.24 13.89 -24.38
CA PRO A 91 10.66 14.94 -23.47
C PRO A 91 9.64 15.20 -22.35
N GLU A 92 8.35 15.18 -22.67
CA GLU A 92 7.27 15.38 -21.70
C GLU A 92 7.22 14.24 -20.67
N GLN A 93 7.32 12.99 -21.12
CA GLN A 93 7.34 11.82 -20.23
C GLN A 93 8.56 11.81 -19.31
N TYR A 94 9.71 12.23 -19.83
CA TYR A 94 10.90 12.39 -19.02
C TYR A 94 10.73 13.47 -17.95
N LEU A 95 10.17 14.62 -18.31
CA LEU A 95 9.91 15.70 -17.35
C LEU A 95 8.94 15.27 -16.26
N GLU A 96 7.85 14.60 -16.62
CA GLU A 96 6.88 14.06 -15.65
C GLU A 96 7.54 13.07 -14.69
N LEU A 97 8.39 12.17 -15.19
CA LEU A 97 9.12 11.21 -14.37
C LEU A 97 10.08 11.92 -13.39
N VAL A 98 10.83 12.91 -13.89
CA VAL A 98 11.75 13.71 -13.06
C VAL A 98 10.99 14.45 -11.98
N GLU A 99 9.82 15.02 -12.30
CA GLU A 99 8.97 15.68 -11.32
C GLU A 99 8.52 14.71 -10.22
N GLN A 100 8.04 13.53 -10.59
CA GLN A 100 7.61 12.50 -9.64
C GLN A 100 8.75 12.05 -8.71
N GLU A 101 9.94 11.79 -9.25
CA GLU A 101 11.10 11.39 -8.44
C GLU A 101 11.58 12.53 -7.54
N ASN A 102 11.54 13.79 -8.00
CA ASN A 102 11.87 14.95 -7.18
C ASN A 102 10.89 15.10 -6.01
N MET A 103 9.58 14.96 -6.25
CA MET A 103 8.56 15.02 -5.21
C MET A 103 8.76 13.90 -4.18
N LYS A 104 9.07 12.69 -4.64
CA LYS A 104 9.36 11.54 -3.78
C LYS A 104 10.62 11.76 -2.94
N SER A 105 11.71 12.26 -3.53
CA SER A 105 12.94 12.58 -2.79
C SER A 105 12.69 13.66 -1.75
N TYR A 106 11.99 14.74 -2.13
CA TYR A 106 11.64 15.83 -1.23
C TYR A 106 10.88 15.35 0.01
N PHE A 107 9.83 14.54 -0.16
CA PHE A 107 9.08 14.02 0.98
C PHE A 107 9.88 13.00 1.79
N LYS A 108 10.71 12.18 1.15
CA LYS A 108 11.60 11.25 1.83
C LYS A 108 12.58 12.00 2.73
N GLU A 109 13.24 13.04 2.22
CA GLU A 109 14.16 13.89 2.97
C GLU A 109 13.45 14.59 4.13
N LYS A 110 12.23 15.12 3.89
CA LYS A 110 11.42 15.76 4.92
C LYS A 110 11.08 14.80 6.06
N ILE A 111 10.67 13.58 5.74
CA ILE A 111 10.35 12.55 6.74
C ILE A 111 11.62 12.11 7.48
N ASP A 112 12.72 11.90 6.77
CA ASP A 112 14.00 11.50 7.35
C ASP A 112 14.51 12.55 8.35
N ALA A 113 14.45 13.84 7.99
CA ALA A 113 14.80 14.95 8.85
C ALA A 113 13.87 15.07 10.08
N PHE A 114 12.55 14.88 9.91
CA PHE A 114 11.61 14.91 11.03
C PHE A 114 11.79 13.71 11.99
N SER A 115 12.05 12.52 11.44
CA SER A 115 12.13 11.27 12.21
C SER A 115 13.31 11.22 13.18
N GLY A 116 14.38 12.00 12.92
CA GLY A 116 15.58 12.03 13.77
C GLY A 116 16.42 10.75 13.74
N ARG A 117 16.07 9.76 12.90
CA ARG A 117 16.68 8.41 12.95
C ARG A 117 17.97 8.27 12.15
N LYS A 118 18.22 9.20 11.21
CA LYS A 118 19.43 9.20 10.37
C LYS A 118 20.48 10.18 10.92
N ALA A 119 21.76 9.87 10.69
CA ALA A 119 22.84 10.81 10.97
C ALA A 119 22.64 12.13 10.19
N GLY A 120 22.87 13.27 10.82
CA GLY A 120 22.62 14.60 10.23
C GLY A 120 21.16 15.08 10.25
N SER A 121 20.24 14.29 10.80
CA SER A 121 18.81 14.65 10.88
C SER A 121 18.53 15.90 11.72
N GLU A 122 19.35 16.22 12.73
CA GLU A 122 19.21 17.43 13.54
C GLU A 122 19.41 18.71 12.71
N GLU A 123 20.41 18.71 11.84
CA GLU A 123 20.73 19.83 10.96
C GLU A 123 19.72 19.94 9.82
N ALA A 124 19.37 18.80 9.22
CA ALA A 124 18.32 18.73 8.21
C ALA A 124 16.96 19.18 8.76
N ARG A 125 16.66 18.87 10.03
CA ARG A 125 15.44 19.32 10.70
C ARG A 125 15.41 20.83 10.86
N LYS A 126 16.55 21.48 11.18
CA LYS A 126 16.63 22.95 11.24
C LYS A 126 16.25 23.57 9.89
N ASN A 127 16.71 23.01 8.77
CA ASN A 127 16.38 23.51 7.43
C ASN A 127 14.88 23.40 7.08
N LEU A 128 14.11 22.56 7.77
CA LEU A 128 12.66 22.45 7.58
C LEU A 128 11.85 23.46 8.41
N LEU A 129 12.46 24.10 9.40
CA LEU A 129 11.75 24.99 10.30
C LEU A 129 11.60 26.37 9.65
N PRO A 130 10.40 26.98 9.65
CA PRO A 130 10.21 28.33 9.15
C PRO A 130 10.91 29.38 10.04
N ASN A 131 11.16 29.05 11.31
CA ASN A 131 11.77 29.92 12.30
C ASN A 131 13.15 29.42 12.71
N PHE A 132 14.19 30.21 12.47
CA PHE A 132 15.58 29.91 12.86
C PHE A 132 16.04 30.82 13.99
N TYR A 133 16.58 30.23 15.05
CA TYR A 133 17.16 30.99 16.16
C TYR A 133 18.66 31.18 15.98
N VAL A 134 19.12 32.44 15.96
CA VAL A 134 20.53 32.82 15.86
C VAL A 134 21.03 33.33 17.21
N ASN A 135 21.91 32.54 17.85
CA ASN A 135 22.52 32.93 19.11
C ASN A 135 23.72 33.87 18.88
N ASN A 136 23.47 35.14 18.56
CA ASN A 136 24.51 36.14 18.33
C ASN A 136 24.09 37.56 18.76
N ASN A 137 24.77 38.12 19.76
CA ASN A 137 24.51 39.46 20.30
C ASN A 137 24.64 40.58 19.25
N PHE A 138 25.55 40.44 18.28
CA PHE A 138 25.69 41.39 17.18
C PHE A 138 24.48 41.34 16.25
N PHE A 139 24.00 40.14 15.90
CA PHE A 139 22.82 39.96 15.05
C PHE A 139 21.57 40.57 15.70
N GLU A 140 21.34 40.29 16.98
CA GLU A 140 20.22 40.86 17.73
C GLU A 140 20.26 42.39 17.77
N SER A 141 21.46 42.98 17.96
CA SER A 141 21.62 44.44 18.01
C SER A 141 21.33 45.15 16.68
N VAL A 142 21.61 44.50 15.55
CA VAL A 142 21.42 45.06 14.21
C VAL A 142 20.00 44.85 13.71
N PHE A 143 19.41 43.67 13.97
CA PHE A 143 18.12 43.27 13.43
C PHE A 143 16.96 43.36 14.42
N GLY A 144 17.22 43.71 15.69
CA GLY A 144 16.20 43.90 16.72
C GLY A 144 15.53 42.60 17.19
N GLY A 145 16.12 41.44 16.87
CA GLY A 145 15.63 40.12 17.25
C GLY A 145 16.61 39.01 16.87
N ASN A 146 16.41 37.83 17.46
CA ASN A 146 17.28 36.65 17.29
C ASN A 146 16.62 35.54 16.45
N THR A 147 15.43 35.78 15.90
CA THR A 147 14.67 34.81 15.11
C THR A 147 14.53 35.26 13.66
N ILE A 148 14.91 34.39 12.72
CA ILE A 148 14.70 34.57 11.29
C ILE A 148 13.45 33.78 10.90
N GLU A 149 12.41 34.45 10.41
CA GLU A 149 11.20 33.84 9.87
C GLU A 149 11.23 33.92 8.34
N VAL A 150 11.18 32.77 7.68
CA VAL A 150 11.13 32.69 6.21
C VAL A 150 9.69 32.48 5.77
N ILE A 151 9.11 33.49 5.12
CA ILE A 151 7.77 33.42 4.51
C ILE A 151 7.94 33.20 3.00
N PRO A 152 7.87 31.94 2.50
CA PRO A 152 7.95 31.70 1.07
C PRO A 152 6.77 32.37 0.35
N GLN A 153 7.06 33.06 -0.75
CA GLN A 153 6.07 33.72 -1.61
C GLN A 153 6.04 33.00 -2.97
N GLY A 154 4.85 32.62 -3.44
CA GLY A 154 4.63 31.93 -4.71
C GLY A 154 3.62 30.79 -4.62
N SER A 155 3.04 30.37 -5.75
CA SER A 155 2.20 29.17 -5.84
C SER A 155 2.94 28.06 -6.57
N VAL A 156 2.86 26.84 -6.05
CA VAL A 156 3.16 25.64 -6.82
C VAL A 156 1.96 25.42 -7.75
N ALA A 157 2.17 25.53 -9.07
CA ALA A 157 1.14 25.31 -10.08
C ALA A 157 1.28 23.91 -10.67
#